data_AF-A0A6P0R8S0-F1
#
_entry.id   AF-A0A6P0R8S0-F1
#
_cell.length_a   1.000
_cell.length_b   1.000
_cell.length_c   1.000
_cell.angle_alpha   90.00
_cell.angle_beta   90.00
_cell.angle_gamma   90.00
#
_symmetry.space_group_name_H-M   'P 1'
#
loop_
_entity.id
_entity.type
_entity.pdbx_description
1 polymer ?
#
loop_
_entity_poly.entity_id
_entity_poly.type
_entity_poly.pdbx_seq_one_letter_code
_entity_poly.pdbx_strand_id
1 'polypeptide(L)' 'MIISHKYKFIFLKTIRTAGTSVEIYLSRFCGDNEVITPISWEDKAIRKLPGKKPQNYLDFDAQGNKYKK' A
#
# COMPACT_ATOMS: atom_id res chain seq x y z
N MET A 1 -0.84 0.93 2.90
CA MET A 1 -0.90 -0.11 3.95
C MET A 1 -0.27 -1.36 3.39
N ILE A 2 0.46 -2.11 4.23
CA ILE A 2 1.05 -3.41 3.85
C ILE A 2 0.63 -4.47 4.87
N ILE A 3 0.28 -5.66 4.39
CA ILE A 3 0.18 -6.87 5.20
C ILE A 3 1.21 -7.86 4.65
N SER A 4 2.19 -8.23 5.47
CA SER A 4 3.18 -9.25 5.12
C SER A 4 2.90 -10.56 5.85
N HIS A 5 2.49 -11.57 5.10
CA HIS A 5 2.35 -12.95 5.56
C HIS A 5 3.70 -13.63 5.73
N LYS A 6 4.74 -13.25 4.97
CA LYS A 6 6.09 -13.80 5.09
C LYS A 6 6.76 -13.35 6.40
N TYR A 7 6.71 -12.05 6.69
CA TYR A 7 7.38 -11.46 7.86
C TYR A 7 6.44 -11.20 9.04
N LYS A 8 5.17 -11.62 8.93
CA LYS A 8 4.14 -11.54 9.98
C LYS A 8 3.96 -10.14 10.58
N PHE A 9 3.92 -9.11 9.73
CA PHE A 9 3.64 -7.75 10.15
C PHE A 9 2.49 -7.11 9.39
N ILE A 10 1.87 -6.12 10.03
CA ILE A 10 0.89 -5.23 9.44
C ILE A 10 1.41 -3.80 9.61
N PHE A 11 1.62 -3.11 8.49
CA PHE A 11 2.01 -1.71 8.49
C PHE A 11 0.81 -0.82 8.17
N LEU A 12 0.35 -0.10 9.18
CA LEU A 12 -0.71 0.89 9.08
C LEU A 12 -0.09 2.28 8.89
N LYS A 13 -0.35 2.91 7.75
CA LYS A 13 0.10 4.27 7.51
C LYS A 13 -0.84 5.27 8.18
N THR A 14 -0.29 6.25 8.87
CA THR A 14 -1.03 7.41 9.39
C THR A 14 -0.75 8.64 8.53
N ILE A 15 -1.59 9.66 8.66
CA ILE A 15 -1.45 10.90 7.90
C ILE A 15 -0.21 11.67 8.35
N ARG A 16 0.55 12.22 7.39
CA ARG A 16 1.66 13.17 7.61
C ARG A 16 2.82 12.67 8.49
N THR A 17 3.04 11.36 8.58
CA THR A 17 4.14 10.75 9.36
C THR A 17 5.25 10.17 8.48
N ALA A 18 5.36 10.63 7.22
CA ALA A 18 6.21 10.01 6.20
C ALA A 18 5.94 8.50 6.00
N GLY A 19 4.74 8.03 6.35
CA GLY A 19 4.32 6.64 6.18
C GLY A 19 4.42 6.14 4.74
N THR A 20 4.23 7.03 3.74
CA THR A 20 4.44 6.71 2.32
C THR A 20 5.89 6.27 2.03
N SER A 21 6.88 6.92 2.64
CA SER A 21 8.31 6.56 2.48
C SER A 21 8.62 5.20 3.11
N VAL A 22 8.09 4.95 4.30
CA VAL A 22 8.25 3.66 5.01
C VAL A 22 7.57 2.53 4.23
N GLU A 23 6.36 2.77 3.71
CA GLU A 23 5.64 1.82 2.87
C GLU A 23 6.46 1.42 1.64
N ILE A 24 7.02 2.40 0.91
CA ILE A 24 7.84 2.15 -0.29
C ILE A 24 9.09 1.35 0.08
N TYR A 25 9.77 1.71 1.17
CA TYR A 25 10.95 0.98 1.63
C TYR A 25 10.62 -0.49 1.97
N LEU A 26 9.58 -0.71 2.78
CA LEU A 26 9.16 -2.06 3.19
C LEU A 26 8.65 -2.90 2.01
N SER A 27 8.02 -2.27 1.01
CA SER A 27 7.50 -2.96 -0.17
C SER A 27 8.57 -3.71 -0.96
N ARG A 28 9.84 -3.31 -0.86
CA ARG A 28 10.98 -3.96 -1.54
C ARG A 28 11.24 -5.38 -1.03
N PHE A 29 10.88 -5.65 0.23
CA PHE A 29 11.06 -6.95 0.86
C PHE A 29 9.83 -7.85 0.72
N CYS A 30 8.70 -7.30 0.23
CA CYS A 30 7.46 -8.03 0.08
C CYS A 30 7.51 -9.01 -1.10
N GLY A 31 6.99 -10.23 -0.88
CA GLY A 31 6.80 -11.23 -1.92
C GLY A 31 5.54 -10.97 -2.76
N ASP A 32 5.24 -11.89 -3.67
CA ASP A 32 4.13 -11.74 -4.62
C ASP A 32 2.74 -11.95 -4.01
N ASN A 33 2.66 -12.59 -2.84
CA ASN A 33 1.40 -12.86 -2.13
C ASN A 33 1.08 -11.82 -1.04
N GLU A 34 1.83 -10.73 -0.97
CA GLU A 34 1.64 -9.71 0.08
C GLU A 34 0.59 -8.69 -0.33
N VAL A 35 -0.22 -8.22 0.63
CA VAL A 35 -1.24 -7.20 0.37
C VAL A 35 -0.57 -5.83 0.42
N ILE A 36 -0.57 -5.11 -0.70
CA ILE A 36 0.00 -3.76 -0.80
C ILE A 36 -1.06 -2.86 -1.42
N THR A 37 -1.57 -1.91 -0.64
CA THR A 37 -2.60 -0.98 -1.12
C THR A 37 -1.99 0.14 -1.98
N PRO A 38 -2.79 0.78 -2.86
CA PRO A 38 -2.36 2.00 -3.53
C PRO A 38 -2.06 3.12 -2.53
N ILE A 39 -1.10 3.98 -2.92
CA ILE A 39 -0.88 5.28 -2.28
C ILE A 39 -1.78 6.32 -2.95
N SER A 40 -1.99 7.46 -2.30
CA SER A 40 -2.85 8.50 -2.86
C SER A 40 -2.32 9.00 -4.21
N TRP A 41 -3.20 9.61 -4.99
CA TRP A 41 -2.85 10.13 -6.30
C TRP A 41 -1.77 11.22 -6.21
N GLU A 42 -1.75 12.03 -5.15
CA GLU A 42 -0.73 13.05 -4.92
C GLU A 42 0.67 12.44 -4.76
N ASP A 43 0.75 11.27 -4.13
CA ASP A 43 2.01 10.59 -3.80
C ASP A 43 2.56 9.72 -4.96
N LYS A 44 1.87 9.65 -6.11
CA LYS A 44 2.30 8.83 -7.26
C LYS A 44 3.70 9.19 -7.75
N ALA A 45 4.11 10.45 -7.64
CA ALA A 45 5.45 10.91 -8.02
C ALA A 45 6.56 10.23 -7.20
N ILE A 46 6.31 9.98 -5.90
CA ILE A 46 7.25 9.34 -4.98
C ILE A 46 7.42 7.85 -5.33
N ARG A 47 6.44 7.24 -6.00
CA ARG A 47 6.48 5.83 -6.43
C ARG A 47 7.37 5.53 -7.64
N LYS A 48 8.08 6.53 -8.19
CA LYS A 48 9.19 6.29 -9.14
C LYS A 48 10.39 5.59 -8.47
N LEU A 49 10.42 5.58 -7.13
CA LEU A 49 11.43 4.88 -6.35
C LEU A 49 11.27 3.35 -6.47
N PRO A 50 12.37 2.59 -6.35
CA PRO A 50 12.31 1.14 -6.40
C PRO A 50 11.44 0.58 -5.25
N GLY A 51 10.60 -0.40 -5.57
CA GLY A 51 9.62 -1.00 -4.67
C GLY A 51 8.56 -1.82 -5.43
N LYS A 52 7.75 -2.59 -4.70
CA LYS A 52 6.65 -3.36 -5.30
C LYS A 52 5.45 -2.44 -5.59
N LYS A 53 4.76 -2.71 -6.70
CA LYS A 53 3.51 -2.03 -7.06
C LYS A 53 2.37 -2.49 -6.14
N PRO A 54 1.26 -1.74 -6.07
CA PRO A 54 0.05 -2.21 -5.39
C PRO A 54 -0.37 -3.57 -5.95
N GLN A 55 -0.71 -4.51 -5.08
CA GLN A 55 -1.06 -5.89 -5.43
C GLN A 55 -1.93 -6.53 -4.33
N ASN A 56 -2.66 -7.59 -4.70
CA ASN A 56 -3.50 -8.38 -3.80
C ASN A 56 -4.47 -7.56 -2.93
N TYR A 57 -4.98 -6.44 -3.45
CA TYR A 57 -5.98 -5.61 -2.79
C TYR A 57 -7.26 -5.56 -3.63
N LEU A 58 -8.40 -5.38 -2.96
CA LEU A 58 -9.67 -5.11 -3.61
C LEU A 58 -9.82 -3.60 -3.78
N ASP A 59 -10.01 -3.16 -5.02
CA ASP A 59 -10.38 -1.77 -5.31
C ASP A 59 -11.89 -1.62 -5.11
N PHE A 60 -12.27 -1.18 -3.90
CA PHE A 60 -13.66 -1.05 -3.49
C PHE A 60 -14.41 0.00 -4.34
N ASP A 61 -13.74 1.11 -4.65
CA ASP A 61 -14.33 2.23 -5.38
C ASP A 61 -14.49 1.89 -6.88
N ALA A 62 -13.50 1.22 -7.48
CA ALA A 62 -13.59 0.79 -8.88
C ALA A 62 -14.71 -0.23 -9.14
N GLN A 63 -15.16 -0.95 -8.12
CA GLN A 63 -16.30 -1.87 -8.20
C GLN A 63 -17.66 -1.16 -8.15
N GLY A 64 -17.69 0.19 -8.07
CA GLY A 64 -18.92 0.96 -7.97
C GLY A 64 -19.56 0.92 -6.58
N ASN A 65 -18.86 0.36 -5.59
CA ASN A 65 -19.35 0.33 -4.22
C ASN A 65 -19.32 1.73 -3.61
N LYS A 66 -20.23 2.00 -2.67
CA LYS A 66 -20.25 3.22 -1.88
C LYS A 66 -20.24 2.86 -0.41
N TYR A 67 -19.38 3.52 0.36
CA TYR A 67 -19.44 3.45 1.82
C TYR A 67 -20.81 3.98 2.26
N LYS A 68 -21.60 3.12 2.91
CA LYS A 68 -22.80 3.58 3.63
C LYS A 68 -22.31 4.36 4.85
N LYS A 69 -22.62 5.65 4.87
CA LYS A 69 -22.30 6.54 5.99
C LYS A 69 -23.31 6.35 7.11
#